data_AF-A0A7X8STG7-F1
#
_entry.id   AF-A0A7X8STG7-F1
#
_cell.length_a   1.000
_cell.length_b   1.000
_cell.length_c   1.000
_cell.angle_alpha   90.00
_cell.angle_beta   90.00
_cell.angle_gamma   90.00
#
_symmetry.space_group_name_H-M   'P 1'
#
loop_
_entity.id
_entity.type
_entity.pdbx_description
1 polymer ?
#
loop_
_entity_poly.entity_id
_entity_poly.type
_entity_poly.pdbx_seq_one_letter_code
_entity_poly.pdbx_strand_id
1 'polypeptide(L)'
;MKEAKLFLPFPTPPSLSEFLEILSVKPGGLAAQLTKYVYDAFFVGSLDLKEEYRRYYCVEYPTLRYYLAMVHGERFEEADLDQTHIFRITNLPQMVDDFQGGTYLDTVLEVLEKWRAGREN
;
A
#
# COMPACT_ATOMS: atom_id res chain seq x y z
N MET A 1 15.64 13.78 -3.66
CA MET A 1 14.67 13.50 -2.58
C MET A 1 14.58 12.00 -2.47
N LYS A 2 14.75 11.40 -1.29
CA LYS A 2 14.53 9.95 -1.15
C LYS A 2 13.02 9.75 -1.24
N GLU A 3 12.54 9.11 -2.30
CA GLU A 3 11.16 8.63 -2.35
C GLU A 3 11.00 7.68 -1.16
N ALA A 4 10.06 7.99 -0.26
CA ALA A 4 9.66 7.05 0.77
C ALA A 4 9.00 5.87 0.07
N LYS A 5 9.69 4.73 -0.01
CA LYS A 5 9.13 3.50 -0.56
C LYS A 5 8.29 2.86 0.54
N LEU A 6 6.98 3.03 0.48
CA LEU A 6 6.06 2.30 1.33
C LEU A 6 5.56 1.06 0.59
N PHE A 7 5.55 -0.08 1.28
CA PHE A 7 5.05 -1.34 0.75
C PHE A 7 3.88 -1.83 1.60
N LEU A 8 2.77 -2.20 0.95
CA LEU A 8 1.57 -2.68 1.61
C LEU A 8 1.17 -4.05 1.04
N PRO A 9 1.55 -5.14 1.72
CA PRO A 9 1.03 -6.48 1.45
C PRO A 9 -0.46 -6.53 1.83
N PHE A 10 -1.34 -6.92 0.91
CA PHE A 10 -2.79 -6.94 1.14
C PHE A 10 -3.46 -8.13 0.45
N PRO A 11 -4.44 -8.79 1.08
CA PRO A 11 -5.18 -9.88 0.46
C PRO A 11 -6.16 -9.36 -0.60
N THR A 12 -6.81 -8.24 -0.33
CA THR A 12 -7.67 -7.51 -1.27
C THR A 12 -7.75 -6.07 -0.76
N PRO A 13 -7.57 -5.04 -1.61
CA PRO A 13 -7.68 -3.65 -1.17
C PRO A 13 -9.12 -3.32 -0.73
N PRO A 14 -9.32 -2.48 0.29
CA PRO A 14 -10.64 -1.95 0.61
C PRO A 14 -11.20 -1.16 -0.58
N SER A 15 -12.51 -1.10 -0.74
CA SER A 15 -13.14 -0.10 -1.59
C SER A 15 -12.95 1.31 -1.00
N LEU A 16 -13.10 2.36 -1.81
CA LEU A 16 -13.02 3.74 -1.32
C LEU A 16 -14.01 4.01 -0.18
N SER A 17 -15.23 3.46 -0.28
CA SER A 17 -16.25 3.61 0.77
C SER A 17 -15.83 2.94 2.07
N GLU A 18 -15.31 1.71 2.02
CA GLU A 18 -14.76 1.02 3.18
C GLU A 18 -13.57 1.81 3.74
N PHE A 19 -12.66 2.29 2.90
CA PHE A 19 -11.50 3.05 3.34
C PHE A 19 -11.88 4.31 4.13
N LEU A 20 -12.88 5.06 3.64
CA LEU A 20 -13.43 6.22 4.36
C LEU A 20 -14.09 5.80 5.67
N GLU A 21 -14.84 4.69 5.68
CA GLU A 21 -15.52 4.18 6.87
C GLU A 21 -14.54 3.77 7.97
N ILE A 22 -13.48 3.02 7.64
CA ILE A 22 -12.53 2.53 8.64
C ILE A 22 -11.74 3.72 9.24
N LEU A 23 -11.48 4.77 8.45
CA LEU A 23 -10.88 6.02 8.93
C LEU A 23 -11.90 6.95 9.62
N SER A 24 -13.15 6.53 9.79
CA SER A 24 -14.24 7.32 10.38
C SER A 24 -14.47 8.67 9.68
N VAL A 25 -14.22 8.73 8.37
CA VAL A 25 -14.36 9.92 7.54
C VAL A 25 -15.74 9.93 6.88
N LYS A 26 -16.53 10.97 7.14
CA LYS A 26 -17.85 11.13 6.49
C LYS A 26 -17.69 11.47 5.00
N PRO A 27 -18.49 10.86 4.12
CA PRO A 27 -18.45 11.16 2.69
C PRO A 27 -18.90 12.60 2.40
N GLY A 28 -18.41 13.15 1.29
CA GLY A 28 -18.86 14.46 0.76
C GLY A 28 -18.20 15.70 1.37
N GLY A 29 -17.33 15.56 2.37
CA GLY A 29 -16.57 16.66 2.97
C GLY A 29 -15.15 16.82 2.44
N LEU A 30 -14.48 17.92 2.84
CA LEU A 30 -13.05 18.15 2.52
C LEU A 30 -12.15 17.01 3.03
N ALA A 31 -12.44 16.49 4.22
CA ALA A 31 -11.72 15.34 4.77
C ALA A 31 -11.84 14.10 3.86
N ALA A 32 -13.01 13.86 3.25
CA ALA A 32 -13.19 12.75 2.32
C ALA A 32 -12.41 12.96 1.01
N GLN A 33 -12.30 14.21 0.52
CA GLN A 33 -11.48 14.51 -0.66
C GLN A 33 -9.99 14.27 -0.39
N LEU A 34 -9.48 14.74 0.75
CA LEU A 34 -8.08 14.51 1.15
C LEU A 34 -7.80 13.02 1.35
N THR A 35 -8.69 12.32 2.04
CA THR A 35 -8.57 10.88 2.27
C THR A 35 -8.66 10.08 0.97
N LYS A 36 -9.48 10.54 0.00
CA LYS A 36 -9.51 9.95 -1.33
C LYS A 36 -8.14 10.05 -2.03
N TYR A 37 -7.43 11.18 -1.92
CA TYR A 37 -6.08 11.25 -2.50
C TYR A 37 -5.10 10.24 -1.88
N VAL A 38 -5.24 9.98 -0.57
CA VAL A 38 -4.47 8.92 0.11
C VAL A 38 -4.86 7.54 -0.44
N TYR A 39 -6.16 7.25 -0.55
CA TYR A 39 -6.65 6.01 -1.14
C TYR A 39 -6.13 5.80 -2.55
N ASP A 40 -6.25 6.83 -3.40
CA ASP A 40 -5.82 6.78 -4.78
C ASP A 40 -4.31 6.51 -4.84
N ALA A 41 -3.50 7.14 -4.00
CA ALA A 41 -2.06 6.86 -3.92
C ALA A 41 -1.74 5.43 -3.44
N PHE A 42 -2.52 4.88 -2.52
CA PHE A 42 -2.24 3.59 -1.89
C PHE A 42 -2.66 2.40 -2.73
N PHE A 43 -3.80 2.49 -3.43
CA PHE A 43 -4.43 1.33 -4.07
C PHE A 43 -4.72 1.50 -5.57
N VAL A 44 -4.68 2.73 -6.11
CA VAL A 44 -5.01 2.99 -7.52
C VAL A 44 -3.76 3.38 -8.32
N GLY A 45 -2.96 4.30 -7.79
CA GLY A 45 -1.71 4.78 -8.38
C GLY A 45 -0.48 4.04 -7.87
N SER A 46 -0.64 3.08 -6.95
CA SER A 46 0.43 2.20 -6.51
C SER A 46 0.67 1.08 -7.52
N LEU A 47 1.83 0.45 -7.41
CA LEU A 47 2.26 -0.64 -8.28
C LEU A 47 2.11 -1.97 -7.54
N ASP A 48 1.34 -2.91 -8.08
CA ASP A 48 1.32 -4.28 -7.54
C ASP A 48 2.57 -5.04 -8.02
N LEU A 49 3.51 -5.24 -7.10
CA LEU A 49 4.79 -5.89 -7.38
C LEU A 49 4.63 -7.36 -7.77
N LYS A 50 3.58 -8.04 -7.30
CA LYS A 50 3.32 -9.44 -7.69
C LYS A 50 2.85 -9.54 -9.12
N GLU A 51 1.97 -8.63 -9.53
CA GLU A 51 1.50 -8.54 -10.91
C GLU A 51 2.62 -8.11 -11.85
N GLU A 52 3.41 -7.11 -11.47
CA GLU A 52 4.58 -6.65 -12.21
C GLU A 52 5.61 -7.78 -12.39
N TYR A 53 5.94 -8.50 -11.32
CA TYR A 53 6.81 -9.66 -11.37
C TYR A 53 6.28 -10.70 -12.37
N ARG A 54 5.01 -11.08 -12.24
CA ARG A 54 4.39 -12.09 -13.11
C ARG A 54 4.44 -11.69 -14.58
N ARG A 55 4.22 -10.41 -14.89
CA ARG A 55 4.14 -9.92 -16.27
C ARG A 55 5.50 -9.71 -16.93
N TYR A 56 6.46 -9.19 -16.19
CA TYR A 56 7.69 -8.65 -16.80
C TYR A 56 8.97 -9.32 -16.30
N TYR A 57 9.01 -9.74 -15.05
CA TYR A 57 10.27 -10.11 -14.40
C TYR A 57 10.38 -11.61 -14.03
N CYS A 58 9.33 -12.40 -14.21
CA CYS A 58 9.34 -13.83 -13.89
C CYS A 58 10.31 -14.67 -14.74
N VAL A 59 10.76 -14.14 -15.88
CA VAL A 59 11.77 -14.76 -16.75
C VAL A 59 13.20 -14.35 -16.36
N GLU A 60 13.36 -13.20 -15.70
CA GLU A 60 14.67 -12.65 -15.30
C GLU A 60 15.05 -13.10 -13.88
N TYR A 61 14.07 -13.17 -12.98
CA TYR A 61 14.26 -13.51 -11.59
C TYR A 61 13.51 -14.83 -11.30
N PRO A 62 14.18 -15.85 -10.73
CA PRO A 62 13.60 -17.18 -10.56
C PRO A 62 12.45 -17.23 -9.53
N THR A 63 12.39 -16.27 -8.61
CA THR A 63 11.33 -16.18 -7.60
C THR A 63 10.95 -14.74 -7.34
N LEU A 64 9.71 -14.52 -6.90
CA LEU A 64 9.22 -13.21 -6.43
C LEU A 64 10.13 -12.64 -5.34
N ARG A 65 10.54 -13.48 -4.38
CA ARG A 65 11.45 -13.08 -3.29
C ARG A 65 12.78 -12.54 -3.84
N TYR A 66 13.34 -13.20 -4.86
CA TYR A 66 14.59 -12.76 -5.49
C TYR A 66 14.41 -11.44 -6.25
N TYR A 67 13.29 -11.30 -6.97
CA TYR A 67 12.91 -10.04 -7.63
C TYR A 67 12.81 -8.87 -6.62
N LEU A 68 12.07 -9.04 -5.52
CA LEU A 68 11.87 -7.99 -4.51
C LEU A 68 13.19 -7.56 -3.86
N ALA A 69 14.05 -8.53 -3.53
CA ALA A 69 15.35 -8.24 -2.94
C ALA A 69 16.30 -7.53 -3.93
N MET A 70 16.34 -7.96 -5.19
CA MET A 70 17.29 -7.43 -6.17
C MET A 70 16.86 -6.10 -6.77
N VAL A 71 15.57 -5.95 -7.10
CA VAL A 71 15.05 -4.76 -7.81
C VAL A 71 14.61 -3.69 -6.82
N HIS A 72 13.92 -4.07 -5.74
CA HIS A 72 13.34 -3.11 -4.80
C HIS A 72 14.23 -2.87 -3.57
N GLY A 73 15.16 -3.80 -3.29
CA GLY A 73 16.10 -3.72 -2.16
C GLY A 73 15.51 -4.20 -0.85
N GLU A 74 14.33 -4.82 -0.88
CA GLU A 74 13.54 -5.14 0.31
C GLU A 74 13.44 -6.64 0.56
N ARG A 75 13.39 -7.01 1.84
CA ARG A 75 13.16 -8.39 2.28
C ARG A 75 11.79 -8.48 2.95
N PHE A 76 10.92 -9.30 2.38
CA PHE A 76 9.59 -9.58 2.91
C PHE A 76 9.59 -10.90 3.68
N GLU A 77 8.83 -10.95 4.75
CA GLU A 77 8.52 -12.19 5.48
C GLU A 77 7.59 -13.08 4.65
N GLU A 78 7.54 -14.39 4.96
CA GLU A 78 6.66 -15.33 4.23
C GLU A 78 5.19 -14.91 4.30
N ALA A 79 4.70 -14.46 5.46
CA ALA A 79 3.33 -14.02 5.65
C ALA A 79 2.92 -12.87 4.70
N ASP A 80 3.85 -11.96 4.38
CA ASP A 80 3.61 -10.87 3.44
C ASP A 80 3.72 -11.33 1.98
N LEU A 81 4.63 -12.26 1.71
CA LEU A 81 4.73 -12.90 0.40
C LEU A 81 3.56 -13.80 0.07
N ASP A 82 2.78 -14.25 1.04
CA ASP A 82 1.58 -15.06 0.84
C ASP A 82 0.35 -14.21 0.49
N GLN A 83 0.37 -12.90 0.77
CA GLN A 83 -0.72 -11.97 0.45
C GLN A 83 -0.97 -11.87 -1.05
N THR A 84 -2.22 -11.75 -1.48
CA THR A 84 -2.54 -11.68 -2.92
C THR A 84 -1.80 -10.56 -3.66
N HIS A 85 -1.66 -9.40 -3.02
CA HIS A 85 -1.06 -8.20 -3.58
C HIS A 85 0.08 -7.68 -2.71
N ILE A 86 1.07 -7.02 -3.33
CA ILE A 86 2.07 -6.22 -2.63
C ILE A 86 2.14 -4.87 -3.32
N PHE A 87 1.45 -3.88 -2.76
CA PHE A 87 1.42 -2.54 -3.33
C PHE A 87 2.67 -1.75 -2.95
N ARG A 88 3.41 -1.28 -3.95
CA ARG A 88 4.48 -0.29 -3.79
C ARG A 88 3.94 1.10 -4.05
N ILE A 89 4.01 1.94 -3.04
CA ILE A 89 3.60 3.33 -3.11
C ILE A 89 4.84 4.17 -3.37
N THR A 90 4.83 4.90 -4.49
CA THR A 90 5.95 5.74 -4.93
C THR A 90 5.74 7.21 -4.59
N ASN A 91 4.48 7.66 -4.57
CA ASN A 91 4.12 9.06 -4.32
C ASN A 91 3.13 9.14 -3.16
N LEU A 92 3.62 9.52 -1.99
CA LEU A 92 2.78 9.79 -0.82
C LEU A 92 2.21 11.21 -0.90
N PRO A 93 0.89 11.40 -0.74
CA PRO A 93 0.31 12.73 -0.54
C PRO A 93 0.90 13.39 0.70
N GLN A 94 1.05 14.72 0.69
CA GLN A 94 1.67 15.49 1.78
C GLN A 94 1.14 15.13 3.18
N MET A 95 -0.16 14.83 3.31
CA MET A 95 -0.80 14.47 4.57
C MET A 95 -0.21 13.22 5.23
N VAL A 96 0.32 12.30 4.43
CA VAL A 96 0.88 11.00 4.83
C VAL A 96 2.35 10.86 4.41
N ASP A 97 3.00 11.96 4.03
CA ASP A 97 4.43 11.99 3.74
C ASP A 97 5.16 12.69 4.90
N ASP A 98 5.79 11.89 5.75
CA ASP A 98 6.54 12.38 6.91
C ASP A 98 7.67 13.35 6.52
N PHE A 99 8.25 13.19 5.32
CA PHE A 99 9.27 14.12 4.81
C PHE A 99 8.70 15.49 4.44
N GLN A 100 7.39 15.58 4.24
CA GLN A 100 6.67 16.82 3.99
C GLN A 100 5.88 17.31 5.22
N GLY A 101 6.15 16.73 6.40
CA GLY A 101 5.50 17.08 7.66
C GLY A 101 4.12 16.43 7.84
N GLY A 102 3.82 15.37 7.10
CA GLY A 102 2.65 14.53 7.34
C GLY A 102 2.69 13.91 8.73
N THR A 103 1.52 13.76 9.36
CA THR A 103 1.36 13.14 10.69
C THR A 103 0.30 12.05 10.69
N TYR A 104 -0.29 11.77 9.52
CA TYR A 104 -1.46 10.91 9.40
C TYR A 104 -1.12 9.51 8.91
N LEU A 105 0.13 9.28 8.47
CA LEU A 105 0.56 8.00 7.90
C LEU A 105 0.39 6.86 8.89
N ASP A 106 0.93 7.00 10.11
CA ASP A 106 0.84 5.96 11.15
C ASP A 106 -0.60 5.58 11.48
N THR A 107 -1.49 6.57 11.56
CA THR A 107 -2.93 6.33 11.81
C THR A 107 -3.55 5.53 10.68
N VAL A 108 -3.25 5.88 9.42
CA VAL A 108 -3.77 5.16 8.25
C VAL A 108 -3.24 3.72 8.23
N LEU A 109 -1.95 3.52 8.48
CA LEU A 109 -1.33 2.20 8.49
C LEU A 109 -1.88 1.31 9.62
N GLU A 110 -2.02 1.84 10.83
CA GLU A 110 -2.57 1.10 11.97
C GLU A 110 -4.01 0.64 11.70
N VAL A 111 -4.82 1.52 11.11
CA VAL A 111 -6.22 1.24 10.78
C VAL A 111 -6.32 0.20 9.67
N LEU A 112 -5.48 0.32 8.64
CA LEU A 112 -5.40 -0.64 7.54
C LEU A 112 -4.95 -2.02 8.01
N GLU A 113 -3.97 -2.09 8.91
CA GLU A 113 -3.47 -3.34 9.46
C GLU A 113 -4.57 -4.07 10.26
N LYS A 114 -5.30 -3.35 11.11
CA LYS A 114 -6.45 -3.90 11.84
C LYS A 114 -7.54 -4.42 10.89
N TRP A 115 -7.79 -3.70 9.81
CA TRP A 115 -8.78 -4.10 8.80
C TRP A 115 -8.34 -5.34 8.02
N ARG A 116 -7.04 -5.43 7.69
CA ARG A 116 -6.43 -6.59 7.01
C ARG A 116 -6.52 -7.82 7.90
N ALA A 117 -6.08 -7.73 9.15
CA ALA A 117 -6.11 -8.84 10.11
C ALA A 117 -7.52 -9.42 10.31
N GLY A 118 -8.56 -8.59 10.23
CA GLY A 118 -9.96 -9.05 10.30
C GLY A 118 -10.44 -9.88 9.10
N ARG A 119 -9.70 -9.89 7.99
CA ARG A 119 -10.03 -10.60 6.74
C ARG A 119 -9.09 -11.76 6.40
N GLU A 120 -8.10 -12.04 7.25
CA GLU A 120 -7.17 -13.17 7.09
C GLU A 120 -7.70 -14.49 7.70
N ASN A 121 -9.03 -14.61 7.92
CA ASN A 121 -9.72 -15.82 8.39
C ASN A 121 -10.46 -16.56 7.28
#